data_AF-A0A5B8VBF6-F1
#
_entry.id   AF-A0A5B8VBF6-F1
#
_cell.length_a   1.000
_cell.length_b   1.000
_cell.length_c   1.000
_cell.angle_alpha   90.00
_cell.angle_beta   90.00
_cell.angle_gamma   90.00
#
_symmetry.space_group_name_H-M   'P 1'
#
loop_
_entity.id
_entity.type
_entity.pdbx_description
1 polymer ?
#
loop_
_entity_poly.entity_id
_entity_poly.type
_entity_poly.pdbx_seq_one_letter_code
_entity_poly.pdbx_strand_id
1 'polypeptide(L)'
;MKLTNRTFVLTAMLAASISLFYACSKSATGTVAPVSRVSATSSSNLDLDPTTMCGIALEAPLTAGQTIPAGSISIQNDPNNVYVTYNTSGDWKLSEVHLSIDCNTNGDCTQAKSSDLAPGKFPYKMVFNAGTAGPCDPSTGLPTSYTFVISRAELGTCTCFCVYPHAVVVRCDGSSIAETQTAWGGNVMQITNGKWYGGTNYCLQECGDLGK
;
A
#
# COMPACT_ATOMS: atom_id res chain seq x y z
N MET A 1 -69.36 -7.47 -14.92
CA MET A 1 -68.09 -7.39 -14.15
C MET A 1 -68.47 -7.09 -12.71
N LYS A 2 -68.27 -8.05 -11.78
CA LYS A 2 -68.81 -8.03 -10.41
C LYS A 2 -68.07 -7.01 -9.53
N LEU A 3 -68.81 -6.06 -8.98
CA LEU A 3 -68.39 -5.19 -7.86
C LEU A 3 -68.58 -5.98 -6.56
N THR A 4 -67.51 -6.13 -5.78
CA THR A 4 -67.55 -6.76 -4.46
C THR A 4 -67.25 -5.73 -3.40
N ASN A 5 -68.28 -5.50 -2.57
CA ASN A 5 -68.32 -4.69 -1.38
C ASN A 5 -67.59 -5.42 -0.24
N ARG A 6 -66.67 -4.78 0.49
CA ARG A 6 -66.21 -5.30 1.79
C ARG A 6 -65.99 -4.17 2.81
N THR A 7 -66.89 -4.25 3.78
CA THR A 7 -67.09 -3.58 5.05
C THR A 7 -65.86 -3.41 5.93
N PHE A 8 -65.83 -2.23 6.57
CA PHE A 8 -65.09 -1.83 7.77
C PHE A 8 -65.34 -2.77 8.96
N VAL A 9 -64.28 -3.16 9.68
CA VAL A 9 -64.34 -3.47 11.12
C VAL A 9 -63.04 -2.95 11.77
N LEU A 10 -63.21 -1.98 12.67
CA LEU A 10 -62.17 -1.51 13.60
C LEU A 10 -61.99 -2.55 14.72
N THR A 11 -60.74 -2.90 15.02
CA THR A 11 -60.35 -3.40 16.34
C THR A 11 -59.02 -2.76 16.74
N ALA A 12 -59.11 -1.84 17.69
CA ALA A 12 -57.97 -1.25 18.37
C ALA A 12 -57.43 -2.23 19.41
N MET A 13 -56.13 -2.55 19.35
CA MET A 13 -55.40 -3.10 20.50
C MET A 13 -54.15 -2.27 20.73
N LEU A 14 -54.17 -1.60 21.88
CA LEU A 14 -53.04 -0.93 22.51
C LEU A 14 -52.08 -1.99 23.05
N ALA A 15 -50.84 -2.01 22.58
CA ALA A 15 -49.74 -2.68 23.26
C ALA A 15 -48.53 -1.74 23.24
N ALA A 16 -48.31 -1.09 24.37
CA ALA A 16 -47.10 -0.34 24.66
C ALA A 16 -46.00 -1.32 25.07
N SER A 17 -44.89 -1.35 24.32
CA SER A 17 -43.69 -2.11 24.68
C SER A 17 -42.44 -1.29 24.40
N ILE A 18 -42.11 -0.49 25.41
CA ILE A 18 -40.78 -0.23 26.01
C ILE A 18 -39.58 -0.32 25.04
N SER A 19 -39.04 0.85 24.72
CA SER A 19 -37.77 1.06 24.05
C SER A 19 -36.59 0.55 24.90
N LEU A 20 -35.73 -0.26 24.29
CA LEU A 20 -34.37 -0.54 24.77
C LEU A 20 -33.39 0.05 23.76
N PHE A 21 -33.05 1.33 23.93
CA PHE A 21 -31.91 1.93 23.26
C PHE A 21 -30.64 1.39 23.92
N TYR A 22 -29.92 0.53 23.22
CA TYR A 22 -28.57 0.11 23.59
C TYR A 22 -27.60 1.25 23.27
N ALA A 23 -27.54 2.27 24.15
CA ALA A 23 -26.56 3.32 24.09
C ALA A 23 -25.22 2.79 24.64
N CYS A 24 -24.31 2.40 23.75
CA CYS A 24 -22.93 2.11 24.13
C CYS A 24 -22.17 3.44 24.27
N SER A 25 -22.13 4.01 25.47
CA SER A 25 -21.21 5.10 25.79
C SER A 25 -19.84 4.52 26.09
N LYS A 26 -18.91 4.59 25.13
CA LYS A 26 -17.50 4.32 25.39
C LYS A 26 -16.92 5.51 26.16
N SER A 27 -16.64 5.30 27.45
CA SER A 27 -15.96 6.25 28.31
C SER A 27 -14.61 6.66 27.72
N ALA A 28 -14.42 7.95 27.52
CA ALA A 28 -13.12 8.56 27.28
C ALA A 28 -12.43 8.75 28.65
N THR A 29 -11.57 7.82 29.02
CA THR A 29 -10.59 7.99 30.09
C THR A 29 -9.27 8.40 29.45
N GLY A 30 -8.72 9.51 29.95
CA GLY A 30 -7.58 10.20 29.34
C GLY A 30 -6.22 9.53 29.50
N THR A 31 -5.30 10.09 28.70
CA THR A 31 -3.84 10.19 28.91
C THR A 31 -3.02 8.89 28.93
N VAL A 32 -2.55 8.49 27.74
CA VAL A 32 -1.18 8.79 27.30
C VAL A 32 -1.21 8.91 25.78
N ALA A 33 -0.72 10.02 25.23
CA ALA A 33 -0.54 10.16 23.79
C ALA A 33 0.40 9.03 23.32
N PRO A 34 0.04 8.23 22.31
CA PRO A 34 1.03 7.40 21.65
C PRO A 34 2.08 8.35 21.05
N VAL A 35 3.35 8.06 21.33
CA VAL A 35 4.50 8.70 20.70
C VAL A 35 4.18 8.84 19.22
N SER A 36 4.12 10.09 18.75
CA SER A 36 3.89 10.40 17.35
C SER A 36 4.94 9.65 16.55
N ARG A 37 4.51 8.63 15.80
CA ARG A 37 5.34 8.00 14.78
C ARG A 37 5.76 9.14 13.87
N VAL A 38 7.07 9.41 13.86
CA VAL A 38 7.68 10.33 12.91
C VAL A 38 7.18 9.91 11.53
N SER A 39 6.45 10.80 10.88
CA SER A 39 5.95 10.57 9.55
C SER A 39 7.14 10.31 8.65
N ALA A 40 7.18 9.15 8.00
CA ALA A 40 8.02 8.95 6.82
C ALA A 40 7.71 10.11 5.86
N THR A 41 8.70 10.97 5.59
CA THR A 41 8.58 12.06 4.62
C THR A 41 8.54 11.42 3.23
N SER A 42 7.35 10.98 2.83
CA SER A 42 7.13 10.28 1.57
C SER A 42 6.60 11.27 0.54
N SER A 43 7.16 11.24 -0.67
CA SER A 43 6.79 12.15 -1.75
C SER A 43 6.75 11.40 -3.07
N SER A 44 5.83 11.80 -3.95
CA SER A 44 5.75 11.31 -5.34
C SER A 44 6.84 11.90 -6.25
N ASN A 45 7.58 12.90 -5.78
CA ASN A 45 8.59 13.63 -6.57
C ASN A 45 9.88 13.86 -5.76
N LEU A 46 10.31 12.87 -4.99
CA LEU A 46 11.59 12.98 -4.29
C LEU A 46 12.73 12.86 -5.30
N ASP A 47 13.48 13.94 -5.50
CA ASP A 47 14.72 13.93 -6.28
C ASP A 47 15.84 13.41 -5.37
N LEU A 48 16.24 12.15 -5.57
CA LEU A 48 17.33 11.53 -4.82
C LEU A 48 18.65 11.93 -5.47
N ASP A 49 19.45 12.73 -4.77
CA ASP A 49 20.78 13.12 -5.24
C ASP A 49 21.68 11.86 -5.33
N PRO A 50 22.08 11.42 -6.54
CA PRO A 50 22.89 10.23 -6.72
C PRO A 50 24.23 10.30 -6.00
N THR A 51 24.75 11.50 -5.72
CA THR A 51 26.02 11.69 -5.02
C THR A 51 25.92 11.43 -3.51
N THR A 52 24.70 11.35 -2.97
CA THR A 52 24.43 11.10 -1.55
C THR A 52 23.96 9.67 -1.27
N MET A 53 23.58 8.93 -2.32
CA MET A 53 23.13 7.54 -2.20
C MET A 53 24.32 6.60 -2.08
N CYS A 54 24.12 5.51 -1.36
CA CYS A 54 25.11 4.48 -1.11
C CYS A 54 24.97 3.36 -2.16
N GLY A 55 26.07 3.08 -2.85
CA GLY A 55 26.12 2.06 -3.90
C GLY A 55 25.16 2.32 -5.07
N ILE A 56 24.56 1.25 -5.62
CA ILE A 56 23.69 1.30 -6.80
C ILE A 56 22.26 0.92 -6.45
N ALA A 57 21.29 1.45 -7.18
CA ALA A 57 19.90 1.05 -7.05
C ALA A 57 19.71 -0.44 -7.31
N LEU A 58 19.05 -1.13 -6.38
CA LEU A 58 18.52 -2.46 -6.67
C LEU A 58 17.17 -2.29 -7.38
N GLU A 59 17.10 -2.74 -8.62
CA GLU A 59 15.88 -2.78 -9.40
C GLU A 59 15.21 -4.17 -9.34
N ALA A 60 13.88 -4.17 -9.27
CA ALA A 60 13.05 -5.37 -9.36
C ALA A 60 11.77 -5.08 -10.15
N PRO A 61 11.15 -6.07 -10.81
CA PRO A 61 9.92 -5.84 -11.56
C PRO A 61 8.75 -5.56 -10.62
N LEU A 62 7.83 -4.69 -11.03
CA LEU A 62 6.48 -4.56 -10.49
C LEU A 62 5.52 -5.29 -11.42
N THR A 63 5.04 -6.46 -10.98
CA THR A 63 4.20 -7.35 -11.78
C THR A 63 2.76 -7.27 -11.30
N ALA A 64 1.85 -6.84 -12.16
CA ALA A 64 0.41 -6.83 -11.93
C ALA A 64 -0.24 -8.16 -12.35
N GLY A 65 -1.31 -8.57 -11.67
CA GLY A 65 -2.09 -9.74 -12.08
C GLY A 65 -1.26 -11.02 -12.26
N GLN A 66 -0.18 -11.19 -11.49
CA GLN A 66 0.82 -12.26 -11.56
C GLN A 66 1.74 -12.30 -12.78
N THR A 67 1.36 -11.72 -13.92
CA THR A 67 2.14 -11.87 -15.17
C THR A 67 2.29 -10.59 -16.00
N ILE A 68 1.58 -9.51 -15.64
CA ILE A 68 1.53 -8.29 -16.44
C ILE A 68 2.63 -7.34 -15.97
N PRO A 69 3.57 -6.93 -16.83
CA PRO A 69 4.53 -5.88 -16.49
C PRO A 69 3.78 -4.57 -16.24
N ALA A 70 3.87 -4.05 -15.01
CA ALA A 70 3.25 -2.77 -14.63
C ALA A 70 4.29 -1.69 -14.27
N GLY A 71 5.56 -2.07 -14.14
CA GLY A 71 6.65 -1.14 -13.84
C GLY A 71 7.83 -1.80 -13.15
N SER A 72 8.51 -1.05 -12.29
CA SER A 72 9.62 -1.50 -11.45
C SER A 72 9.55 -0.95 -10.02
N ILE A 73 10.37 -1.54 -9.15
CA ILE A 73 10.70 -1.05 -7.83
C ILE A 73 12.20 -0.76 -7.79
N SER A 74 12.59 0.39 -7.28
CA SER A 74 13.98 0.76 -6.98
C SER A 74 14.18 0.81 -5.48
N ILE A 75 15.24 0.18 -4.97
CA ILE A 75 15.63 0.23 -3.56
C ILE A 75 17.05 0.77 -3.43
N GLN A 76 17.20 1.83 -2.62
CA GLN A 76 18.48 2.50 -2.34
C GLN A 76 18.55 2.89 -0.87
N ASN A 77 19.74 3.20 -0.37
CA ASN A 77 19.92 3.78 0.96
C ASN A 77 20.93 4.92 0.91
N ASP A 78 20.76 5.87 1.83
CA ASP A 78 21.81 6.81 2.20
C ASP A 78 22.34 6.42 3.62
N PRO A 79 23.21 7.22 4.27
CA PRO A 79 23.65 6.92 5.63
C PRO A 79 22.54 6.91 6.70
N ASN A 80 21.35 7.46 6.42
CA ASN A 80 20.29 7.75 7.38
C ASN A 80 18.95 7.07 7.06
N ASN A 81 18.69 6.70 5.79
CA ASN A 81 17.40 6.28 5.28
C ASN A 81 17.53 5.17 4.23
N VAL A 82 16.46 4.41 4.09
CA VAL A 82 16.20 3.49 2.97
C VAL A 82 15.06 4.05 2.15
N TYR A 83 15.22 4.04 0.83
CA TYR A 83 14.28 4.55 -0.15
C TYR A 83 13.72 3.37 -0.93
N VAL A 84 12.39 3.23 -0.94
CA VAL A 84 11.70 2.23 -1.77
C VAL A 84 10.77 2.98 -2.71
N THR A 85 11.15 3.02 -3.99
CA THR A 85 10.46 3.76 -5.04
C THR A 85 9.68 2.80 -5.93
N TYR A 86 8.39 3.05 -6.08
CA TYR A 86 7.53 2.42 -7.07
C TYR A 86 7.55 3.26 -8.33
N ASN A 87 7.73 2.65 -9.48
CA ASN A 87 7.61 3.32 -10.78
C ASN A 87 6.72 2.49 -11.68
N THR A 88 5.60 3.04 -12.15
CA THR A 88 4.77 2.39 -13.16
C THR A 88 5.28 2.69 -14.57
N SER A 89 4.96 1.81 -15.51
CA SER A 89 5.30 1.98 -16.94
C SER A 89 4.05 1.97 -17.82
N GLY A 90 4.16 2.55 -19.02
CA GLY A 90 3.05 2.68 -19.95
C GLY A 90 1.89 3.48 -19.35
N ASP A 91 0.68 2.97 -19.49
CA ASP A 91 -0.55 3.64 -19.04
C ASP A 91 -0.95 3.29 -17.59
N TRP A 92 -0.10 2.55 -16.86
CA TRP A 92 -0.36 2.21 -15.47
C TRP A 92 -0.14 3.40 -14.53
N LYS A 93 -1.03 3.58 -13.56
CA LYS A 93 -0.94 4.56 -12.47
C LYS A 93 -1.09 3.87 -11.11
N LEU A 94 -0.57 4.49 -10.06
CA LEU A 94 -0.65 4.02 -8.67
C LEU A 94 -1.91 4.56 -7.99
N SER A 95 -2.83 3.67 -7.61
CA SER A 95 -3.98 4.05 -6.76
C SER A 95 -3.70 3.83 -5.28
N GLU A 96 -2.96 2.76 -4.95
CA GLU A 96 -2.49 2.48 -3.60
C GLU A 96 -1.10 1.85 -3.65
N VAL A 97 -0.29 2.11 -2.62
CA VAL A 97 0.97 1.40 -2.37
C VAL A 97 1.04 0.99 -0.90
N HIS A 98 1.59 -0.19 -0.66
CA HIS A 98 1.73 -0.79 0.66
C HIS A 98 3.12 -1.40 0.73
N LEU A 99 3.85 -1.19 1.82
CA LEU A 99 5.21 -1.68 1.99
C LEU A 99 5.39 -2.31 3.36
N SER A 100 6.01 -3.50 3.37
CA SER A 100 6.54 -4.14 4.56
C SER A 100 8.02 -4.42 4.40
N ILE A 101 8.77 -4.26 5.49
CA ILE A 101 10.18 -4.63 5.59
C ILE A 101 10.30 -5.67 6.71
N ASP A 102 10.91 -6.82 6.42
CA ASP A 102 11.15 -7.87 7.40
C ASP A 102 12.64 -8.10 7.62
N CYS A 103 13.08 -7.85 8.84
CA CYS A 103 14.45 -8.01 9.31
C CYS A 103 14.76 -9.40 9.87
N ASN A 104 13.74 -10.24 10.10
CA ASN A 104 13.93 -11.57 10.70
C ASN A 104 14.32 -12.63 9.66
N THR A 105 14.21 -12.30 8.37
CA THR A 105 14.55 -13.21 7.27
C THR A 105 16.05 -13.26 6.97
N ASN A 106 16.86 -12.37 7.55
CA ASN A 106 18.27 -12.18 7.21
C ASN A 106 18.51 -12.06 5.70
N GLY A 107 17.55 -11.45 4.98
CA GLY A 107 17.61 -11.31 3.52
C GLY A 107 17.26 -12.59 2.76
N ASP A 108 16.48 -13.52 3.32
CA ASP A 108 15.88 -14.64 2.58
C ASP A 108 14.35 -14.48 2.51
N CYS A 109 13.88 -13.85 1.43
CA CYS A 109 12.45 -13.58 1.27
C CYS A 109 11.61 -14.82 0.99
N THR A 110 12.23 -15.99 0.83
CA THR A 110 11.49 -17.22 0.60
C THR A 110 10.82 -17.78 1.86
N GLN A 111 11.19 -17.28 3.05
CA GLN A 111 10.72 -17.81 4.33
C GLN A 111 9.51 -17.08 4.92
N ALA A 112 9.04 -16.00 4.28
CA ALA A 112 7.91 -15.25 4.82
C ALA A 112 6.60 -16.04 4.76
N LYS A 113 5.83 -15.98 5.84
CA LYS A 113 4.51 -16.61 5.91
C LYS A 113 3.50 -15.75 5.17
N SER A 114 2.69 -16.38 4.32
CA SER A 114 1.59 -15.72 3.60
C SER A 114 0.61 -14.92 4.49
N SER A 115 0.46 -15.28 5.78
CA SER A 115 -0.36 -14.56 6.77
C SER A 115 0.18 -13.17 7.12
N ASP A 116 1.49 -13.00 6.99
CA ASP A 116 2.24 -11.81 7.39
C ASP A 116 2.35 -10.86 6.19
N LEU A 117 2.21 -11.39 4.98
CA LEU A 117 2.22 -10.66 3.71
C LEU A 117 0.85 -10.13 3.27
N ALA A 118 -0.13 -10.06 4.17
CA ALA A 118 -1.42 -9.45 3.84
C ALA A 118 -1.28 -7.92 3.74
N PRO A 119 -1.51 -7.29 2.56
CA PRO A 119 -1.23 -5.86 2.37
C PRO A 119 -1.93 -4.94 3.39
N GLY A 120 -3.15 -5.29 3.81
CA GLY A 120 -3.89 -4.52 4.83
C GLY A 120 -3.22 -4.46 6.22
N LYS A 121 -2.19 -5.28 6.47
CA LYS A 121 -1.39 -5.26 7.70
C LYS A 121 -0.07 -4.52 7.57
N PHE A 122 0.27 -4.02 6.37
CA PHE A 122 1.58 -3.43 6.12
C PHE A 122 1.76 -2.12 6.89
N PRO A 123 2.94 -1.91 7.50
CA PRO A 123 3.19 -0.75 8.36
C PRO A 123 3.23 0.57 7.58
N TYR A 124 3.69 0.52 6.33
CA TYR A 124 3.76 1.69 5.45
C TYR A 124 2.72 1.55 4.34
N LYS A 125 1.94 2.61 4.10
CA LYS A 125 0.93 2.62 3.04
C LYS A 125 0.58 4.04 2.60
N MET A 126 0.15 4.16 1.35
CA MET A 126 -0.40 5.39 0.79
C MET A 126 -1.57 5.06 -0.14
N VAL A 127 -2.64 5.87 -0.06
CA VAL A 127 -3.80 5.82 -0.96
C VAL A 127 -3.87 7.15 -1.69
N PHE A 128 -3.87 7.13 -3.01
CA PHE A 128 -3.89 8.32 -3.84
C PHE A 128 -5.31 8.65 -4.27
N ASN A 129 -5.68 9.93 -4.19
CA ASN A 129 -6.94 10.42 -4.72
C ASN A 129 -6.65 11.16 -6.02
N ALA A 130 -7.42 10.85 -7.05
CA ALA A 130 -7.41 11.64 -8.27
C ALA A 130 -8.09 13.00 -8.06
N GLY A 131 -7.66 13.99 -8.84
CA GLY A 131 -8.36 15.26 -8.97
C GLY A 131 -9.71 15.12 -9.66
N THR A 132 -10.39 16.24 -9.82
CA THR A 132 -11.76 16.29 -10.38
C THR A 132 -11.83 15.86 -11.84
N ALA A 133 -10.72 15.91 -12.58
CA ALA A 133 -10.64 15.43 -13.97
C ALA A 133 -10.53 13.89 -14.07
N GLY A 134 -10.33 13.21 -12.94
CA GLY A 134 -10.31 11.75 -12.86
C GLY A 134 -8.91 11.13 -12.82
N PRO A 135 -8.82 9.81 -12.58
CA PRO A 135 -7.57 9.11 -12.29
C PRO A 135 -6.59 9.02 -13.46
N CYS A 136 -7.09 9.17 -14.69
CA CYS A 136 -6.30 9.11 -15.92
C CYS A 136 -5.96 10.48 -16.49
N ASP A 137 -6.32 11.56 -15.78
CA ASP A 137 -5.94 12.91 -16.18
C ASP A 137 -4.42 13.11 -16.07
N PRO A 138 -3.75 13.69 -17.09
CA PRO A 138 -2.30 13.85 -17.07
C PRO A 138 -1.79 14.88 -16.06
N SER A 139 -2.64 15.80 -15.58
CA SER A 139 -2.23 16.89 -14.69
C SER A 139 -2.61 16.65 -13.22
N THR A 140 -3.74 15.99 -13.00
CA THR A 140 -4.38 15.81 -11.70
C THR A 140 -4.77 14.37 -11.42
N GLY A 141 -4.44 13.45 -12.32
CA GLY A 141 -4.70 12.02 -12.15
C GLY A 141 -3.78 11.37 -11.12
N LEU A 142 -3.83 10.05 -11.10
CA LEU A 142 -3.04 9.24 -10.18
C LEU A 142 -1.55 9.27 -10.55
N PRO A 143 -0.64 9.23 -9.56
CA PRO A 143 0.79 9.31 -9.82
C PRO A 143 1.31 8.04 -10.50
N THR A 144 2.43 8.18 -11.21
CA THR A 144 3.19 7.05 -11.78
C THR A 144 4.39 6.65 -10.91
N SER A 145 4.72 7.45 -9.89
CA SER A 145 5.84 7.17 -9.00
C SER A 145 5.52 7.55 -7.56
N TYR A 146 6.10 6.81 -6.62
CA TYR A 146 6.05 7.14 -5.21
C TYR A 146 7.20 6.49 -4.44
N THR A 147 7.81 7.25 -3.54
CA THR A 147 8.90 6.77 -2.68
C THR A 147 8.50 6.78 -1.22
N PHE A 148 8.62 5.62 -0.57
CA PHE A 148 8.71 5.57 0.89
C PHE A 148 10.14 5.87 1.33
N VAL A 149 10.27 6.73 2.33
CA VAL A 149 11.53 7.04 3.02
C VAL A 149 11.44 6.44 4.42
N ILE A 150 12.25 5.41 4.68
CA ILE A 150 12.28 4.69 5.96
C ILE A 150 13.54 5.07 6.69
N SER A 151 13.44 5.60 7.91
CA SER A 151 14.63 5.91 8.68
C SER A 151 15.39 4.63 9.04
N ARG A 152 16.71 4.65 8.93
CA ARG A 152 17.57 3.55 9.43
C ARG A 152 17.37 3.29 10.91
N ALA A 153 16.99 4.30 11.69
CA ALA A 153 16.68 4.12 13.11
C ALA A 153 15.46 3.20 13.32
N GLU A 154 14.48 3.19 12.39
CA GLU A 154 13.32 2.29 12.44
C GLU A 154 13.72 0.83 12.17
N LEU A 155 14.80 0.61 11.41
CA LEU A 155 15.31 -0.72 11.08
C LEU A 155 16.26 -1.27 12.17
N GLY A 156 16.68 -0.44 13.13
CA GLY A 156 17.57 -0.86 14.21
C GLY A 156 18.93 -1.35 13.69
N THR A 157 19.36 -2.53 14.13
CA THR A 157 20.65 -3.14 13.71
C THR A 157 20.53 -3.98 12.43
N CYS A 158 19.39 -3.92 11.75
CA CYS A 158 19.10 -4.70 10.57
C CYS A 158 19.89 -4.19 9.36
N THR A 159 20.77 -5.04 8.82
CA THR A 159 21.62 -4.70 7.67
C THR A 159 21.20 -5.41 6.39
N CYS A 160 20.57 -6.58 6.49
CA CYS A 160 19.96 -7.30 5.37
C CYS A 160 18.53 -7.67 5.74
N PHE A 161 17.60 -7.36 4.84
CA PHE A 161 16.17 -7.53 5.06
C PHE A 161 15.43 -7.85 3.77
N CYS A 162 14.19 -8.25 3.95
CA CYS A 162 13.25 -8.44 2.87
C CYS A 162 12.34 -7.24 2.71
N VAL A 163 12.18 -6.82 1.46
CA VAL A 163 11.28 -5.75 1.06
C VAL A 163 10.11 -6.38 0.33
N TYR A 164 8.89 -6.15 0.84
CA TYR A 164 7.64 -6.67 0.30
C TYR A 164 6.77 -5.52 -0.22
N PRO A 165 7.01 -5.06 -1.46
CA PRO A 165 6.24 -3.99 -2.07
C PRO A 165 4.97 -4.51 -2.74
N HIS A 166 3.83 -3.91 -2.40
CA HIS A 166 2.53 -4.18 -3.00
C HIS A 166 1.90 -2.89 -3.50
N ALA A 167 1.22 -2.94 -4.64
CA ALA A 167 0.49 -1.81 -5.20
C ALA A 167 -0.88 -2.24 -5.72
N VAL A 168 -1.82 -1.28 -5.72
CA VAL A 168 -3.02 -1.36 -6.54
C VAL A 168 -2.82 -0.40 -7.70
N VAL A 169 -2.78 -0.95 -8.92
CA VAL A 169 -2.51 -0.20 -10.14
C VAL A 169 -3.75 -0.12 -11.02
N VAL A 170 -3.92 1.01 -11.68
CA VAL A 170 -4.97 1.20 -12.68
C VAL A 170 -4.35 1.46 -14.03
N ARG A 171 -4.82 0.80 -15.10
CA ARG A 171 -4.38 1.09 -16.46
C ARG A 171 -5.36 2.07 -17.09
N CYS A 172 -4.85 3.16 -17.60
CA CYS A 172 -5.63 4.14 -18.33
C CYS A 172 -5.71 3.80 -19.82
N ASP A 173 -6.85 4.12 -20.44
CA ASP A 173 -7.01 4.16 -21.90
C ASP A 173 -7.68 5.50 -22.22
N GLY A 174 -6.86 6.45 -22.69
CA GLY A 174 -7.22 7.86 -22.71
C GLY A 174 -7.58 8.37 -21.30
N SER A 175 -8.76 8.98 -21.16
CA SER A 175 -9.24 9.54 -19.89
C SER A 175 -9.99 8.55 -18.99
N SER A 176 -10.09 7.27 -19.39
CA SER A 176 -10.87 6.25 -18.69
C SER A 176 -9.98 5.18 -18.08
N ILE A 177 -10.42 4.59 -16.96
CA ILE A 177 -9.78 3.37 -16.44
C ILE A 177 -10.20 2.19 -17.32
N ALA A 178 -9.24 1.53 -17.94
CA ALA A 178 -9.44 0.29 -18.69
C ALA A 178 -9.46 -0.93 -17.77
N GLU A 179 -8.57 -0.98 -16.79
CA GLU A 179 -8.52 -2.07 -15.80
C GLU A 179 -7.88 -1.66 -14.48
N THR A 180 -8.11 -2.47 -13.45
CA THR A 180 -7.49 -2.36 -12.12
C THR A 180 -6.91 -3.71 -11.73
N GLN A 181 -5.68 -3.72 -11.24
CA GLN A 181 -4.96 -4.93 -10.83
C GLN A 181 -4.27 -4.71 -9.49
N THR A 182 -4.06 -5.80 -8.74
CA THR A 182 -3.03 -5.82 -7.70
C THR A 182 -1.69 -6.15 -8.32
N ALA A 183 -0.64 -5.53 -7.81
CA ALA A 183 0.72 -5.72 -8.25
C ALA A 183 1.63 -6.00 -7.06
N TRP A 184 2.59 -6.90 -7.26
CA TRP A 184 3.68 -7.12 -6.33
C TRP A 184 4.99 -6.82 -7.00
N GLY A 185 5.88 -6.19 -6.25
CA GLY A 185 7.25 -5.98 -6.68
C GLY A 185 8.20 -7.02 -6.11
N GLY A 186 9.27 -7.29 -6.84
CA GLY A 186 10.36 -8.12 -6.36
C GLY A 186 10.78 -9.22 -7.32
N ASN A 187 11.95 -9.79 -7.04
CA ASN A 187 12.54 -10.88 -7.82
C ASN A 187 12.12 -12.26 -7.29
N VAL A 188 11.58 -12.33 -6.07
CA VAL A 188 11.09 -13.56 -5.45
C VAL A 188 9.57 -13.53 -5.50
N MET A 189 8.99 -14.37 -6.35
CA MET A 189 7.54 -14.56 -6.44
C MET A 189 7.15 -15.87 -5.77
N GLN A 190 6.19 -15.82 -4.87
CA GLN A 190 5.67 -16.99 -4.18
C GLN A 190 4.17 -17.11 -4.38
N ILE A 191 3.71 -18.33 -4.63
CA ILE A 191 2.30 -18.69 -4.57
C ILE A 191 2.11 -19.65 -3.41
N THR A 192 1.33 -19.25 -2.41
CA THR A 192 1.02 -20.07 -1.23
C THR A 192 -0.48 -20.06 -1.02
N ASN A 193 -1.09 -21.25 -1.01
CA ASN A 193 -2.54 -21.41 -0.83
C ASN A 193 -3.37 -20.55 -1.80
N GLY A 194 -2.94 -20.47 -3.06
CA GLY A 194 -3.60 -19.68 -4.11
C GLY A 194 -3.44 -18.16 -3.97
N LYS A 195 -2.68 -17.68 -3.00
CA LYS A 195 -2.31 -16.27 -2.84
C LYS A 195 -0.90 -16.08 -3.37
N TRP A 196 -0.66 -14.96 -4.04
CA TRP A 196 0.64 -14.64 -4.61
C TRP A 196 1.22 -13.40 -3.95
N TYR A 197 2.55 -13.41 -3.82
CA TYR A 197 3.33 -12.39 -3.15
C TYR A 197 4.64 -12.18 -3.90
N GLY A 198 5.14 -10.95 -3.87
CA GLY A 198 6.46 -10.59 -4.35
C GLY A 198 7.30 -10.03 -3.23
N GLY A 199 8.60 -10.31 -3.28
CA GLY A 199 9.58 -9.70 -2.40
C GLY A 199 10.95 -9.67 -3.03
N THR A 200 11.83 -8.86 -2.46
CA THR A 200 13.24 -8.84 -2.86
C THR A 200 14.12 -8.66 -1.65
N ASN A 201 15.28 -9.30 -1.69
CA ASN A 201 16.30 -9.17 -0.67
C ASN A 201 17.03 -7.85 -0.88
N TYR A 202 17.29 -7.11 0.18
CA TYR A 202 18.13 -5.92 0.14
C TYR A 202 19.07 -5.91 1.34
N CYS A 203 20.35 -5.71 1.08
CA CYS A 203 21.34 -5.40 2.10
C CYS A 203 21.74 -3.94 1.94
N LEU A 204 21.86 -3.24 3.06
CA LEU A 204 22.38 -1.88 3.08
C LEU A 204 23.73 -1.85 2.37
N GLN A 205 23.86 -0.89 1.46
CA GLN A 205 25.08 -0.68 0.71
C GLN A 205 25.93 0.35 1.44
N GLU A 206 27.25 0.16 1.33
CA GLU A 206 28.22 1.05 1.94
C GLU A 206 28.23 2.42 1.26
N CYS A 207 28.32 3.45 2.08
CA CYS A 207 28.35 4.84 1.63
C CYS A 207 29.81 5.24 1.43
N GLY A 208 30.24 5.31 0.18
CA GLY A 208 31.58 5.73 -0.21
C GLY A 208 31.55 6.30 -1.62
N ASP A 209 32.57 7.07 -1.99
CA ASP A 209 32.67 7.72 -3.30
C ASP A 209 32.38 6.69 -4.41
N LEU A 210 31.27 6.88 -5.12
CA LEU A 210 30.98 6.15 -6.36
C LEU A 210 32.21 6.29 -7.24
N GLY A 211 32.95 5.18 -7.35
CA GLY A 211 34.30 5.17 -7.91
C GLY A 211 34.38 5.95 -9.21
N LYS A 212 35.31 6.90 -9.25
CA LYS A 212 35.80 7.51 -10.49
C LYS A 212 36.26 6.46 -11.48
#